data_AF-A0A830EB85-F1
#
_entry.id   AF-A0A830EB85-F1
#
_cell.length_a   1.000
_cell.length_b   1.000
_cell.length_c   1.000
_cell.angle_alpha   90.00
_cell.angle_beta   90.00
_cell.angle_gamma   90.00
#
_symmetry.space_group_name_H-M   'P 1'
#
loop_
_entity.id
_entity.type
_entity.pdbx_description
1 polymer ?
#
loop_
_entity_poly.entity_id
_entity_poly.type
_entity_poly.pdbx_seq_one_letter_code
_entity_poly.pdbx_strand_id
1 'polypeptide(L)'
;MASKNISIKEDVYERLKAHKRGDESFSEMLDRILHELDSDWRTNVGFLAGEEAADLKAEVTRGLADTDDSLEELGDGIDERLSEDM
;
A
#
# COMPACT_ATOMS: atom_id res chain seq x y z
N MET A 1 -11.16 21.13 -18.02
CA MET A 1 -11.25 19.65 -17.97
C MET A 1 -12.32 19.21 -18.95
N ALA A 2 -12.05 18.17 -19.74
CA ALA A 2 -13.09 17.59 -20.60
C ALA A 2 -14.07 16.81 -19.72
N SER A 3 -15.36 17.16 -19.74
CA SER A 3 -16.39 16.37 -19.08
C SER A 3 -16.83 15.23 -20.00
N LYS A 4 -17.02 14.04 -19.41
CA LYS A 4 -17.61 12.89 -20.09
C LYS A 4 -18.85 12.48 -19.30
N ASN A 5 -19.96 12.28 -20.00
CA ASN A 5 -21.18 11.74 -19.41
C ASN A 5 -21.11 10.21 -19.47
N ILE A 6 -21.22 9.57 -18.31
CA ILE A 6 -21.31 8.11 -18.18
C ILE A 6 -22.65 7.77 -17.53
N SER A 7 -23.30 6.72 -18.04
CA SER A 7 -24.50 6.17 -17.43
C SER A 7 -24.11 5.05 -16.47
N ILE A 8 -24.63 5.09 -15.25
CA ILE A 8 -24.43 4.06 -14.23
C ILE A 8 -25.78 3.57 -13.72
N LYS A 9 -25.79 2.36 -13.15
CA LYS A 9 -27.00 1.83 -12.50
C LYS A 9 -27.37 2.71 -11.30
N GLU A 10 -28.67 2.90 -11.08
CA GLU A 10 -29.18 3.70 -9.96
C GLU A 10 -28.62 3.23 -8.61
N ASP A 11 -28.64 1.91 -8.37
CA ASP A 11 -28.10 1.32 -7.13
C ASP A 11 -26.61 1.63 -6.92
N VAL A 12 -25.85 1.75 -8.01
CA VAL A 12 -24.42 2.10 -7.97
C VAL A 12 -24.25 3.60 -7.69
N TYR A 13 -25.09 4.44 -8.32
CA TYR A 13 -25.11 5.88 -8.07
C TYR A 13 -25.37 6.18 -6.59
N GLU A 14 -26.39 5.58 -5.99
CA GLU A 14 -26.73 5.82 -4.58
C GLU A 14 -25.63 5.33 -3.62
N ARG A 15 -24.98 4.20 -3.93
CA ARG A 15 -23.81 3.73 -3.16
C ARG A 15 -22.61 4.68 -3.23
N LEU A 16 -22.34 5.22 -4.42
CA LEU A 16 -21.29 6.22 -4.61
C LEU A 16 -21.65 7.52 -3.87
N LYS A 17 -22.87 8.01 -4.03
CA LYS A 17 -23.39 9.20 -3.35
C LYS A 17 -23.30 9.10 -1.82
N ALA A 18 -23.48 7.92 -1.23
CA ALA A 18 -23.29 7.70 0.21
C ALA A 18 -21.84 7.92 0.68
N HIS A 19 -20.85 7.81 -0.21
CA HIS A 19 -19.44 8.07 0.08
C HIS A 19 -19.06 9.55 -0.06
N LYS A 20 -20.00 10.41 -0.45
CA LYS A 20 -19.81 11.85 -0.56
C LYS A 20 -19.56 12.49 0.80
N ARG A 21 -18.50 13.29 0.93
CA ARG A 21 -18.12 14.02 2.14
C ARG A 21 -18.28 15.53 1.96
N GLY A 22 -19.05 16.16 2.85
CA GLY A 22 -19.24 17.61 2.85
C GLY A 22 -19.74 18.16 1.52
N ASP A 23 -19.08 19.20 1.03
CA ASP A 23 -19.41 19.90 -0.21
C ASP A 23 -18.61 19.41 -1.43
N GLU A 24 -17.95 18.25 -1.36
CA GLU A 24 -17.19 17.73 -2.51
C GLU A 24 -18.08 17.54 -3.75
N SER A 25 -17.54 17.64 -4.96
CA SER A 25 -18.25 17.27 -6.18
C SER A 25 -18.22 15.75 -6.38
N PHE A 26 -19.11 15.24 -7.22
CA PHE A 26 -19.13 13.81 -7.55
C PHE A 26 -17.83 13.35 -8.23
N SER A 27 -17.21 14.23 -9.02
CA SER A 27 -15.92 13.97 -9.67
C SER A 27 -14.77 13.92 -8.66
N GLU A 28 -14.75 14.82 -7.67
CA GLU A 28 -13.73 14.82 -6.61
C GLU A 28 -13.84 13.58 -5.70
N MET A 29 -15.07 13.16 -5.40
CA MET A 29 -15.29 11.90 -4.68
C MET A 29 -14.75 10.69 -5.47
N LEU A 30 -15.04 10.61 -6.78
CA LEU A 30 -14.54 9.52 -7.62
C LEU A 30 -13.02 9.51 -7.68
N ASP A 31 -12.40 10.69 -7.85
CA ASP A 31 -10.94 10.84 -7.86
C ASP A 31 -10.32 10.36 -6.54
N ARG A 32 -10.90 10.75 -5.39
CA ARG A 32 -10.48 10.29 -4.07
C ARG A 32 -10.59 8.78 -3.92
N ILE A 33 -11.74 8.19 -4.27
CA ILE A 33 -11.96 6.74 -4.13
C ILE A 33 -10.97 5.98 -5.00
N LEU A 34 -10.72 6.42 -6.24
CA LEU A 34 -9.75 5.78 -7.13
C LEU A 34 -8.33 5.89 -6.57
N HIS A 35 -7.94 7.05 -6.05
CA HIS A 35 -6.63 7.23 -5.45
C HIS A 35 -6.45 6.38 -4.16
N GLU A 36 -7.50 6.24 -3.35
CA GLU A 36 -7.51 5.35 -2.17
C GLU A 36 -7.39 3.87 -2.61
N LEU A 37 -8.06 3.47 -3.70
CA LEU A 37 -8.02 2.11 -4.23
C LEU A 37 -6.64 1.74 -4.83
N ASP A 38 -6.01 2.68 -5.54
CA ASP A 38 -4.65 2.54 -6.07
C ASP A 38 -3.61 2.44 -4.95
N SER A 39 -3.88 3.06 -3.79
CA SER A 39 -3.00 3.03 -2.62
C SER A 39 -3.16 1.75 -1.79
N ASP A 40 -4.24 0.98 -1.99
CA ASP A 40 -4.38 -0.33 -1.35
C ASP A 40 -3.53 -1.36 -2.11
N TRP A 41 -2.42 -1.77 -1.49
CA TRP A 41 -1.53 -2.80 -2.01
C TRP A 41 -2.27 -4.12 -2.31
N ARG A 42 -3.43 -4.37 -1.69
CA ARG A 42 -4.27 -5.55 -1.97
C ARG A 42 -4.93 -5.49 -3.34
N THR A 43 -5.23 -4.30 -3.86
CA THR A 43 -5.77 -4.11 -5.22
C THR A 43 -4.69 -4.33 -6.28
N ASN A 44 -3.42 -4.12 -5.91
CA ASN A 44 -2.25 -4.29 -6.77
C ASN A 44 -1.68 -5.73 -6.79
N VAL A 45 -2.33 -6.68 -6.10
CA VAL A 45 -1.92 -8.10 -6.10
C VAL A 45 -2.00 -8.65 -7.52
N GLY A 46 -0.83 -9.01 -8.07
CA GLY A 46 -0.70 -9.52 -9.44
C GLY A 46 -0.58 -8.46 -10.53
N PHE A 47 -0.49 -7.17 -10.17
CA PHE A 47 -0.28 -6.08 -11.15
C PHE A 47 1.14 -6.11 -11.74
N LEU A 48 2.15 -6.38 -10.93
CA LEU A 48 3.53 -6.52 -11.39
C LEU A 48 3.73 -7.90 -12.02
N ALA A 49 4.30 -7.93 -13.21
CA ALA A 49 4.66 -9.14 -13.93
C ALA A 49 6.08 -9.03 -14.52
N GLY A 50 6.70 -10.16 -14.80
CA GLY A 50 8.00 -10.19 -15.46
C GLY A 50 9.12 -9.56 -14.62
N GLU A 51 9.87 -8.65 -15.24
CA GLU A 51 11.07 -8.01 -14.66
C GLU A 51 10.73 -7.17 -13.42
N GLU A 52 9.67 -6.35 -13.47
CA GLU A 52 9.29 -5.45 -12.38
C GLU A 52 8.93 -6.23 -11.09
N ALA A 53 8.32 -7.41 -11.24
CA ALA A 53 8.04 -8.30 -10.12
C ALA A 53 9.32 -8.95 -9.57
N ALA A 54 10.29 -9.27 -10.43
CA ALA A 54 11.58 -9.83 -10.03
C ALA A 54 12.42 -8.80 -9.27
N ASP A 55 12.43 -7.55 -9.73
CA ASP A 55 13.15 -6.43 -9.10
C ASP A 55 12.60 -6.14 -7.71
N LEU A 56 11.27 -6.03 -7.57
CA LEU A 56 10.64 -5.85 -6.27
C LEU A 56 10.97 -7.01 -5.31
N LYS A 57 10.94 -8.25 -5.83
CA LYS A 57 11.29 -9.43 -5.02
C LYS A 57 12.74 -9.38 -4.56
N ALA A 58 13.67 -8.94 -5.41
CA ALA A 58 15.07 -8.81 -5.07
C ALA A 58 15.27 -7.77 -3.95
N GLU A 59 14.64 -6.60 -4.07
CA GLU A 59 14.75 -5.54 -3.06
C GLU A 59 14.12 -5.93 -1.72
N VAL A 60 12.95 -6.60 -1.73
CA VAL A 60 12.35 -7.12 -0.48
C VAL A 60 13.25 -8.18 0.17
N THR A 61 13.84 -9.07 -0.64
CA THR A 61 14.76 -10.10 -0.11
C THR A 61 15.99 -9.47 0.52
N ARG A 62 16.55 -8.44 -0.12
CA ARG A 62 17.69 -7.69 0.42
C ARG A 62 17.34 -7.01 1.74
N GLY A 63 16.23 -6.27 1.79
CA GLY A 63 15.82 -5.57 3.01
C GLY A 63 15.54 -6.52 4.17
N LEU A 64 15.02 -7.73 3.90
CA LEU A 64 14.84 -8.76 4.92
C LEU A 64 16.18 -9.31 5.44
N ALA A 65 17.15 -9.56 4.56
CA ALA A 65 18.48 -10.00 4.96
C ALA A 65 19.19 -8.93 5.81
N ASP A 66 19.16 -7.67 5.37
CA ASP A 66 19.75 -6.55 6.12
C ASP A 66 19.11 -6.40 7.52
N THR A 67 17.80 -6.66 7.62
CA THR A 67 17.09 -6.64 8.90
C THR A 67 17.50 -7.80 9.80
N ASP A 68 17.67 -9.00 9.24
CA ASP A 68 18.10 -10.21 9.96
C ASP A 68 19.50 -9.99 10.55
N ASP A 69 20.45 -9.54 9.72
CA ASP A 69 21.81 -9.19 10.15
C ASP A 69 21.81 -8.14 11.27
N SER A 70 20.97 -7.10 11.13
CA SER A 70 20.83 -6.05 12.15
C SER A 70 20.27 -6.58 13.48
N LEU A 71 19.36 -7.56 13.41
CA LEU A 71 18.77 -8.17 14.60
C LEU A 71 19.75 -9.14 15.27
N GLU A 72 20.57 -9.87 14.51
CA GLU A 72 21.66 -10.68 15.04
C GLU A 72 22.68 -9.82 15.78
N GLU A 73 23.14 -8.71 15.19
CA GLU A 73 24.08 -7.78 15.84
C GLU A 73 23.52 -7.21 17.15
N LEU A 74 22.23 -6.85 17.17
CA LEU A 74 21.56 -6.39 18.38
C LEU A 74 21.45 -7.50 19.44
N GLY A 75 21.21 -8.74 19.01
CA GLY A 75 21.15 -9.91 19.87
C GLY A 75 22.49 -10.19 20.56
N ASP A 76 23.57 -10.22 19.78
CA ASP A 76 24.93 -10.44 20.27
C ASP A 76 25.34 -9.35 21.26
N GLY A 77 25.02 -8.09 20.97
CA GLY A 77 25.28 -6.97 21.87
C GLY A 77 24.49 -7.03 23.19
N ILE A 78 23.31 -7.65 23.20
CA ILE A 78 22.54 -7.89 24.43
C ILE A 78 23.18 -9.02 25.24
N ASP A 79 23.60 -10.10 24.58
CA ASP A 79 24.21 -11.27 25.23
C ASP A 79 25.55 -10.94 25.89
N GLU A 80 26.37 -10.10 25.24
CA GLU A 80 27.64 -9.64 25.79
C GLU A 80 27.43 -8.80 27.07
N ARG A 81 26.46 -7.86 27.04
CA ARG A 81 26.13 -7.03 28.22
C ARG A 81 25.59 -7.84 29.39
N LEU A 82 24.82 -8.89 29.13
CA LEU A 82 24.30 -9.77 30.18
C LEU A 82 25.38 -10.65 30.78
N SER A 83 26.41 -10.98 29.98
CA SER A 83 27.56 -11.77 30.41
C SER A 83 28.56 -10.96 31.25
N GLU A 84 28.65 -9.65 31.06
CA GLU A 84 29.51 -8.74 31.84
C GLU A 84 28.94 -8.38 33.23
N ASP A 85 27.62 -8.48 33.42
CA ASP A 85 26.92 -8.15 34.67
C ASP A 85 26.82 -9.32 35.68
N MET A 86 27.32 -10.53 35.34
CA MET A 86 27.39 -11.71 36.23
C MET A 86 28.77 -11.96 36.82
#